data_AF-A0A484X0D4-F1
#
_entry.id   AF-A0A484X0D4-F1
#
_cell.length_a   1.000
_cell.length_b   1.000
_cell.length_c   1.000
_cell.angle_alpha   90.00
_cell.angle_beta   90.00
_cell.angle_gamma   90.00
#
_symmetry.space_group_name_H-M   'P 1'
#
loop_
_entity.id
_entity.type
_entity.pdbx_description
1 polymer ?
#
loop_
_entity_poly.entity_id
_entity_poly.type
_entity_poly.pdbx_seq_one_letter_code
_entity_poly.pdbx_strand_id
1 'polypeptide(L)'
;MPLPGCHRLLLDEGRITLDLWFGDINELTSQLDDSLNQKVDAWFLDGFAPAKNPDMWTQNLFNAMARLARPGSTLATLRLPVLSVAVCRKPDSLCKNVRALGANGKCFVG
;
A
#
# COMPACT_ATOMS: atom_id res chain seq x y z
N MET A 1 -16.30 -11.65 17.37
CA MET A 1 -14.83 -11.78 17.48
C MET A 1 -14.28 -11.61 16.06
N PRO A 2 -13.22 -10.81 15.83
CA PRO A 2 -12.64 -10.69 14.50
C PRO A 2 -11.97 -12.02 14.12
N LEU A 3 -12.34 -12.58 12.97
CA LEU A 3 -11.73 -13.80 12.42
C LEU A 3 -10.58 -13.40 11.47
N PRO A 4 -9.45 -14.13 11.45
CA PRO A 4 -8.39 -13.88 10.48
C PRO A 4 -8.86 -14.02 9.02
N GLY A 5 -8.16 -13.36 8.09
CA GLY A 5 -8.40 -13.49 6.65
C GLY A 5 -9.19 -12.33 6.03
N CYS A 6 -9.71 -12.56 4.83
CA CYS A 6 -10.42 -11.55 4.04
C CYS A 6 -11.92 -11.53 4.35
N HIS A 7 -12.44 -10.34 4.63
CA HIS A 7 -13.85 -10.06 4.86
C HIS A 7 -14.31 -9.04 3.81
N ARG A 8 -15.14 -9.49 2.88
CA ARG A 8 -15.69 -8.63 1.82
C ARG A 8 -17.00 -8.00 2.25
N LEU A 9 -17.07 -6.67 2.18
CA LEU A 9 -18.27 -5.89 2.40
C LEU A 9 -18.69 -5.26 1.07
N LEU A 10 -19.93 -5.50 0.67
CA LEU A 10 -20.57 -4.82 -0.45
C LEU A 10 -21.33 -3.62 0.10
N LEU A 11 -20.90 -2.44 -0.30
CA LEU A 11 -21.44 -1.15 0.12
C LEU A 11 -22.11 -0.50 -1.10
N ASP A 12 -23.11 0.35 -0.84
CA ASP A 12 -23.78 1.13 -1.89
C ASP A 12 -24.30 0.25 -3.05
N GLU A 13 -25.04 -0.82 -2.70
CA GLU A 13 -25.59 -1.80 -3.66
C GLU A 13 -24.52 -2.50 -4.53
N GLY A 14 -23.29 -2.59 -4.01
CA GLY A 14 -22.16 -3.22 -4.71
C GLY A 14 -21.37 -2.26 -5.60
N ARG A 15 -21.70 -0.96 -5.62
CA ARG A 15 -20.86 0.06 -6.27
C ARG A 15 -19.51 0.20 -5.59
N ILE A 16 -19.44 -0.07 -4.29
CA ILE A 16 -18.20 -0.06 -3.52
C ILE A 16 -18.00 -1.45 -2.90
N THR A 17 -16.86 -2.07 -3.21
CA THR A 17 -16.43 -3.31 -2.56
C THR A 17 -15.26 -3.00 -1.63
N LEU A 18 -15.41 -3.32 -0.35
CA LEU A 18 -14.38 -3.16 0.67
C LEU A 18 -13.91 -4.52 1.16
N ASP A 19 -12.65 -4.86 0.86
CA ASP A 19 -12.01 -6.08 1.35
C ASP A 19 -11.15 -5.76 2.57
N LEU A 20 -11.57 -6.23 3.73
CA LEU A 20 -10.86 -6.09 5.00
C LEU A 20 -10.06 -7.35 5.29
N TRP A 21 -8.74 -7.22 5.31
CA TRP A 21 -7.84 -8.32 5.61
C TRP A 21 -7.33 -8.21 7.04
N PHE A 22 -7.74 -9.13 7.92
CA PHE A 22 -7.30 -9.19 9.31
C PHE A 22 -6.10 -10.14 9.46
N GLY A 23 -4.94 -9.60 9.81
CA GLY A 23 -3.68 -10.33 10.03
C GLY A 23 -2.46 -9.43 9.84
N ASP A 24 -1.26 -10.02 9.90
CA ASP A 24 -0.02 -9.31 9.57
C ASP A 24 0.09 -9.08 8.05
N ILE A 25 0.30 -7.83 7.64
CA ILE A 25 0.42 -7.47 6.23
C ILE A 25 1.58 -8.18 5.52
N ASN A 26 2.68 -8.47 6.23
CA ASN A 26 3.83 -9.17 5.67
C ASN A 26 3.52 -10.62 5.34
N GLU A 27 2.59 -11.24 6.06
CA GLU A 27 2.12 -12.61 5.79
C GLU A 27 1.02 -12.61 4.73
N LEU A 28 0.08 -11.67 4.83
CA LEU A 28 -1.09 -11.61 3.96
C LEU A 28 -0.76 -11.19 2.53
N THR A 29 0.27 -10.38 2.32
CA THR A 29 0.72 -9.99 0.97
C THR A 29 1.17 -11.17 0.09
N SER A 30 1.52 -12.30 0.72
CA SER A 30 1.81 -13.56 0.01
C SER A 30 0.55 -14.35 -0.38
N GLN A 31 -0.57 -14.10 0.31
CA GLN A 31 -1.87 -14.75 0.06
C GLN A 31 -2.71 -14.02 -0.98
N LEU A 32 -2.32 -12.79 -1.36
CA LEU A 32 -2.97 -12.05 -2.44
C LEU A 32 -2.66 -12.73 -3.77
N ASP A 33 -3.72 -13.25 -4.39
CA ASP A 33 -3.67 -13.98 -5.65
C ASP A 33 -3.06 -13.15 -6.79
N ASP A 34 -2.44 -13.84 -7.75
CA ASP A 34 -1.80 -13.22 -8.91
C ASP A 34 -2.79 -12.48 -9.81
N SER A 35 -4.09 -12.77 -9.73
CA SER A 35 -5.14 -12.00 -10.39
C SER A 35 -5.19 -10.53 -9.97
N LEU A 36 -4.66 -10.19 -8.79
CA LEU A 36 -4.55 -8.82 -8.29
C LEU A 36 -3.28 -8.09 -8.77
N ASN A 37 -2.37 -8.78 -9.46
CA ASN A 37 -1.17 -8.15 -9.98
C ASN A 37 -1.53 -7.04 -10.99
N GLN A 38 -0.89 -5.88 -10.84
CA GLN A 38 -1.14 -4.68 -11.65
C GLN A 38 -2.59 -4.16 -11.64
N LYS A 39 -3.34 -4.39 -10.56
CA LYS A 39 -4.73 -3.91 -10.41
C LYS A 39 -4.88 -2.70 -9.48
N VAL A 40 -3.87 -2.38 -8.69
CA VAL A 40 -3.95 -1.26 -7.73
C VAL A 40 -3.59 0.05 -8.41
N ASP A 41 -4.55 0.96 -8.52
CA ASP A 41 -4.36 2.30 -9.09
C ASP A 41 -3.78 3.31 -8.08
N ALA A 42 -4.07 3.13 -6.79
CA ALA A 42 -3.59 4.01 -5.73
C ALA A 42 -3.34 3.23 -4.42
N TRP A 43 -2.22 3.54 -3.78
CA TRP A 43 -1.85 3.02 -2.47
C TRP A 43 -1.93 4.10 -1.41
N PHE A 44 -2.64 3.80 -0.31
CA PHE A 44 -2.51 4.52 0.95
C PHE A 44 -1.62 3.71 1.88
N LEU A 45 -0.39 4.18 2.08
CA LEU A 45 0.55 3.55 2.98
C LEU A 45 0.54 4.28 4.31
N ASP A 46 -0.30 3.78 5.22
CA ASP A 46 -0.46 4.33 6.56
C ASP A 46 -0.23 3.25 7.62
N GLY A 47 0.23 3.66 8.79
CA GLY A 47 0.63 2.78 9.88
C GLY A 47 1.17 3.59 11.06
N PHE A 48 1.79 2.95 12.05
CA PHE A 48 2.57 3.66 13.07
C PHE A 48 3.92 4.11 12.52
N ALA A 49 4.54 5.13 13.14
CA ALA A 49 5.85 5.60 12.67
C ALA A 49 6.84 4.42 12.71
N PRO A 50 7.85 4.35 11.81
CA PRO A 50 8.80 3.23 11.83
C PRO A 50 9.45 3.02 13.19
N ALA A 51 9.71 4.09 13.93
CA ALA A 51 10.23 4.01 15.29
C ALA A 51 9.29 3.29 16.29
N LYS A 52 7.99 3.24 16.01
CA LYS A 52 6.96 2.60 16.85
C LYS A 52 6.54 1.22 16.35
N ASN A 53 6.65 0.96 15.04
CA ASN A 53 6.31 -0.35 14.45
C ASN A 53 7.24 -0.64 13.28
N PRO A 54 8.52 -0.97 13.53
CA PRO A 54 9.49 -1.22 12.47
C PRO A 54 9.14 -2.47 11.64
N ASP A 55 8.51 -3.45 12.26
CA ASP A 55 8.19 -4.76 11.67
C ASP A 55 7.21 -4.68 10.50
N MET A 56 6.39 -3.62 10.44
CA MET A 56 5.52 -3.36 9.30
C MET A 56 6.30 -2.92 8.04
N TRP A 57 7.38 -2.15 8.22
CA TRP A 57 8.05 -1.44 7.12
C TRP A 57 9.17 -2.28 6.49
N THR A 58 8.80 -3.41 5.89
CA THR A 58 9.76 -4.36 5.32
C THR A 58 9.91 -4.21 3.80
N GLN A 59 11.05 -4.66 3.25
CA GLN A 59 11.23 -4.75 1.81
C GLN A 59 10.22 -5.69 1.14
N ASN A 60 9.75 -6.72 1.86
CA ASN A 60 8.75 -7.65 1.36
C ASN A 60 7.43 -6.92 1.06
N LEU A 61 6.97 -6.08 1.99
CA LEU A 61 5.78 -5.26 1.81
C LEU A 61 5.92 -4.35 0.58
N PHE A 62 7.03 -3.63 0.46
CA PHE A 62 7.25 -2.72 -0.68
C PHE A 62 7.28 -3.45 -2.03
N ASN A 63 7.88 -4.65 -2.08
CA ASN A 63 7.90 -5.46 -3.29
C ASN A 63 6.49 -5.95 -3.67
N ALA A 64 5.69 -6.38 -2.69
CA ALA A 64 4.30 -6.79 -2.92
C ALA A 64 3.45 -5.62 -3.43
N MET A 65 3.60 -4.44 -2.84
CA MET A 65 2.92 -3.22 -3.32
C MET A 65 3.28 -2.90 -4.76
N ALA A 66 4.56 -2.98 -5.14
CA ALA A 66 5.02 -2.76 -6.50
C ALA A 66 4.48 -3.80 -7.50
N ARG A 67 4.39 -5.07 -7.09
CA ARG A 67 3.83 -6.16 -7.92
C ARG A 67 2.35 -5.95 -8.23
N LEU A 68 1.58 -5.54 -7.22
CA LEU A 68 0.14 -5.34 -7.30
C LEU A 68 -0.26 -4.02 -7.98
N ALA A 69 0.67 -3.07 -8.04
CA ALA A 69 0.46 -1.76 -8.61
C ALA A 69 0.37 -1.76 -10.13
N ARG A 70 -0.66 -1.11 -10.65
CA ARG A 70 -0.81 -0.86 -12.08
C ARG A 70 0.27 0.12 -12.57
N PRO A 71 0.75 0.01 -13.83
CA PRO A 71 1.55 1.08 -14.45
C PRO A 71 0.83 2.42 -14.36
N GLY A 72 1.50 3.43 -13.82
CA GLY A 72 0.93 4.77 -13.61
C GLY A 72 0.24 4.98 -12.26
N SER A 73 0.17 3.95 -11.41
CA SER A 73 -0.41 4.04 -10.06
C SER A 73 0.29 5.07 -9.17
N THR A 74 -0.42 5.50 -8.14
CA THR A 74 0.06 6.51 -7.19
C THR A 74 0.23 5.91 -5.79
N LEU A 75 1.10 6.51 -5.00
CA LEU A 75 1.33 6.14 -3.60
C LEU A 75 1.35 7.40 -2.75
N ALA A 76 0.60 7.40 -1.65
CA ALA A 76 0.60 8.46 -0.65
C ALA A 76 0.86 7.90 0.76
N THR A 77 1.60 8.65 1.58
CA THR A 77 1.86 8.34 2.99
C THR A 77 1.94 9.61 3.83
N LEU A 78 1.49 9.54 5.09
CA LEU A 78 1.53 10.65 6.04
C LEU A 78 2.91 10.84 6.70
N ARG A 79 3.83 9.88 6.58
CA ARG A 79 5.16 9.97 7.22
C ARG A 79 6.29 9.98 6.20
N LEU A 80 6.91 11.14 6.08
CA LEU A 80 7.99 11.46 5.14
C LEU A 80 9.29 10.64 5.24
N PRO A 81 9.76 10.13 6.40
CA PRO A 81 11.10 9.55 6.44
C PRO A 81 11.20 8.12 5.89
N VAL A 82 10.08 7.42 5.62
CA VAL A 82 10.11 6.00 5.21
C VAL A 82 10.17 5.82 3.69
N LEU A 83 9.74 6.82 2.94
CA LEU A 83 9.52 6.71 1.50
C LEU A 83 10.80 6.82 0.68
N SER A 84 11.79 7.58 1.17
CA SER A 84 13.01 7.92 0.43
C SER A 84 13.96 6.75 0.20
N VAL A 85 13.83 5.64 0.94
CA VAL A 85 14.86 4.58 0.95
C VAL A 85 14.41 3.27 0.28
N ALA A 86 13.13 2.88 0.40
CA ALA A 86 12.74 1.50 0.10
C ALA A 86 12.05 1.30 -1.26
N VAL A 87 11.28 2.30 -1.74
CA VAL A 87 10.54 2.16 -3.00
C VAL A 87 11.45 2.43 -4.21
N CYS A 88 12.41 3.36 -4.09
CA CYS A 88 13.20 3.91 -5.20
C CYS A 88 14.47 3.13 -5.58
N ARG A 89 14.57 1.83 -5.27
CA ARG A 89 15.73 0.99 -5.63
C ARG A 89 15.52 0.08 -6.86
N LYS A 90 14.30 0.01 -7.41
CA LYS A 90 14.05 -0.65 -8.71
C LYS A 90 13.48 0.35 -9.73
N PRO A 91 13.89 0.27 -11.01
CA PRO A 91 13.44 1.17 -12.07
C PRO A 91 11.97 0.97 -12.52
N ASP A 92 11.23 0.09 -11.85
CA ASP A 92 9.90 -0.34 -12.28
C ASP A 92 8.79 0.54 -11.68
N SER A 93 8.00 1.11 -12.60
CA SER A 93 6.70 1.82 -12.54
C SER A 93 6.26 2.58 -11.28
N LEU A 94 6.34 2.02 -10.07
CA LEU A 94 5.78 2.64 -8.86
C LEU A 94 6.46 3.97 -8.55
N CYS A 95 7.80 4.01 -8.70
CA CYS A 95 8.64 5.17 -8.39
C CYS A 95 8.32 6.41 -9.23
N LYS A 96 7.83 6.22 -10.46
CA LYS A 96 7.65 7.33 -11.40
C LYS A 96 6.51 8.27 -10.98
N ASN A 97 5.58 7.80 -10.14
CA ASN A 97 4.39 8.53 -9.70
C ASN A 97 4.18 8.51 -8.17
N VAL A 98 5.25 8.31 -7.39
CA VAL A 98 5.17 8.38 -5.92
C VAL A 98 4.92 9.82 -5.49
N ARG A 99 3.80 10.06 -4.79
CA ARG A 99 3.42 11.38 -4.26
C ARG A 99 3.57 11.36 -2.74
N ALA A 100 4.70 11.87 -2.24
CA ALA A 100 4.89 12.03 -0.81
C ALA A 100 3.97 13.14 -0.28
N LEU A 101 3.20 12.87 0.80
CA LEU A 101 2.46 13.92 1.47
C LEU A 101 3.45 14.76 2.29
N GLY A 102 3.65 16.02 1.90
CA GLY A 102 4.51 16.95 2.62
C GLY A 102 3.96 17.22 4.04
N ALA A 103 4.83 17.59 4.97
CA ALA A 103 4.54 17.79 6.40
C ALA A 103 3.43 18.81 6.72
N ASN A 104 2.95 19.55 5.70
CA ASN A 104 1.87 20.54 5.79
C ASN A 104 0.52 20.03 5.26
N GLY A 105 0.35 18.71 5.08
CA GLY A 105 -0.90 18.13 4.56
C GLY A 105 -1.18 18.44 3.09
N LYS A 106 -0.20 18.98 2.35
CA LYS A 106 -0.32 19.28 0.92
C LYS A 106 0.22 18.13 0.09
N CYS A 107 -0.63 17.61 -0.79
CA CYS A 107 -0.28 16.67 -1.85
C CYS A 107 0.26 17.49 -3.04
N PHE A 108 1.52 17.25 -3.45
CA PHE A 108 2.09 17.91 -4.62
C PHE A 108 2.06 16.96 -5.81
N VAL A 109 1.64 17.50 -6.95
CA VAL A 109 1.63 16.84 -8.25
C VAL A 109 2.73 17.49 -9.08
N GLY A 110 3.71 16.70 -9.51
CA GLY A 110 4.55 17.01 -10.67
C GLY A 110 3.96 16.34 -11.89
#